data_AF-A0AAD1Y5C3-F1
#
_entry.id   AF-A0AAD1Y5C3-F1
#
_cell.length_a   1.000
_cell.length_b   1.000
_cell.length_c   1.000
_cell.angle_alpha   90.00
_cell.angle_beta   90.00
_cell.angle_gamma   90.00
#
_symmetry.space_group_name_H-M   'P 1'
#
loop_
_entity.id
_entity.type
_entity.pdbx_description
1 polymer ?
#
loop_
_entity_poly.entity_id
_entity_poly.type
_entity_poly.pdbx_seq_one_letter_code
_entity_poly.pdbx_strand_id
1 'polypeptide(L)'
;MDQTPFEYCPHNRRIVTNMHKDTPKIMVGTAAIFLLSLSLYNRRRFRVDQDVLKFTFFGIASSFSAYSWANFIFSSADVEAAVLNNEREGGRV
;
A
#
# COMPACT_ATOMS: atom_id res chain seq x y z
N MET A 1 -15.78 0.98 -31.55
CA MET A 1 -16.01 1.08 -30.09
C MET A 1 -14.68 1.39 -29.48
N ASP A 2 -14.57 2.51 -28.79
CA ASP A 2 -13.33 2.91 -28.12
C ASP A 2 -12.96 1.83 -27.10
N GLN A 3 -11.72 1.33 -27.19
CA GLN A 3 -11.22 0.33 -26.26
C GLN A 3 -11.02 1.01 -24.91
N THR A 4 -11.98 0.82 -24.01
CA THR A 4 -11.77 1.20 -22.61
C THR A 4 -10.62 0.37 -22.04
N PRO A 5 -9.70 0.95 -21.25
CA PRO A 5 -8.57 0.23 -20.68
C PRO A 5 -8.98 -0.75 -19.57
N PHE A 6 -10.29 -0.97 -19.37
CA PHE A 6 -10.88 -1.81 -18.33
C PHE A 6 -11.47 -3.06 -18.96
N GLU A 7 -11.15 -4.22 -18.39
CA GLU A 7 -11.72 -5.51 -18.74
C GLU A 7 -12.80 -5.86 -17.72
N TYR A 8 -14.03 -6.10 -18.21
CA TYR A 8 -15.17 -6.41 -17.36
C TYR A 8 -15.46 -7.91 -17.35
N CYS A 9 -15.87 -8.45 -16.20
CA CYS A 9 -16.25 -9.85 -16.10
C CYS A 9 -17.48 -10.14 -16.98
N PRO A 10 -17.49 -11.23 -17.78
CA PRO A 10 -18.61 -11.59 -18.65
C PRO A 10 -19.91 -11.87 -17.88
N HIS A 11 -19.80 -12.39 -16.65
CA HIS A 11 -20.94 -12.77 -15.81
C HIS A 11 -21.50 -11.58 -15.00
N ASN A 12 -20.63 -10.67 -14.55
CA ASN A 12 -21.02 -9.46 -13.86
C ASN A 12 -20.22 -8.26 -14.39
N ARG A 13 -20.85 -7.45 -15.25
CA ARG A 13 -20.22 -6.27 -15.87
C ARG A 13 -19.84 -5.15 -14.89
N ARG A 14 -20.21 -5.26 -13.61
CA ARG A 14 -19.77 -4.32 -12.57
C ARG A 14 -18.36 -4.65 -12.04
N ILE A 15 -17.84 -5.85 -12.31
CA ILE A 15 -16.52 -6.28 -11.85
C ILE A 15 -15.49 -5.99 -12.93
N VAL A 16 -14.37 -5.37 -12.54
CA VAL A 16 -13.22 -5.07 -13.41
C VAL A 16 -12.09 -6.05 -13.12
N THR A 17 -11.72 -6.91 -14.06
CA THR A 17 -10.79 -8.04 -13.82
C THR A 17 -9.33 -7.69 -14.01
N ASN A 18 -9.02 -6.69 -14.83
CA ASN A 18 -7.64 -6.33 -15.14
C ASN A 18 -6.99 -5.34 -14.14
N MET A 19 -7.76 -4.79 -13.21
CA MET A 19 -7.28 -3.89 -12.17
C MET A 19 -7.03 -4.65 -10.86
N HIS A 20 -5.77 -4.74 -10.46
CA HIS A 20 -5.36 -5.39 -9.22
C HIS A 20 -4.28 -4.55 -8.51
N LYS A 21 -4.27 -4.61 -7.18
CA LYS A 21 -3.18 -4.01 -6.40
C LYS A 21 -1.91 -4.80 -6.62
N ASP A 22 -0.83 -4.11 -6.96
CA ASP A 22 0.50 -4.69 -7.02
C ASP A 22 1.10 -4.77 -5.59
N THR A 23 0.50 -5.64 -4.77
CA THR A 23 0.88 -5.84 -3.36
C THR A 23 2.38 -6.09 -3.17
N PRO A 24 3.07 -6.90 -4.01
CA PRO A 24 4.52 -7.07 -3.89
C PRO A 24 5.30 -5.76 -3.98
N LYS A 25 4.98 -4.88 -4.94
CA LYS A 25 5.64 -3.57 -5.06
C LYS A 25 5.37 -2.66 -3.87
N ILE A 26 4.12 -2.62 -3.40
CA ILE A 26 3.75 -1.83 -2.22
C ILE A 26 4.52 -2.33 -0.99
N MET A 27 4.65 -3.64 -0.79
CA MET A 27 5.38 -4.21 0.35
C MET A 27 6.89 -3.92 0.27
N VAL A 28 7.49 -4.08 -0.91
CA VAL A 28 8.91 -3.74 -1.11
C VAL A 28 9.16 -2.24 -0.88
N GLY A 29 8.29 -1.38 -1.40
CA GLY A 29 8.33 0.06 -1.16
C GLY A 29 8.19 0.42 0.32
N THR A 30 7.25 -0.23 1.01
CA THR A 30 7.04 -0.09 2.46
C THR A 30 8.32 -0.44 3.22
N ALA A 31 8.90 -1.61 2.94
CA ALA A 31 10.12 -2.07 3.58
C ALA A 31 11.30 -1.12 3.32
N ALA A 32 11.44 -0.62 2.09
CA ALA A 32 12.49 0.32 1.73
C ALA A 32 12.35 1.64 2.52
N ILE A 33 11.15 2.24 2.55
CA ILE A 33 10.88 3.49 3.27
C ILE A 33 11.12 3.29 4.78
N PHE A 34 10.63 2.19 5.34
CA PHE A 34 10.77 1.87 6.76
C PHE A 34 12.22 1.64 7.18
N LEU A 35 12.98 0.82 6.44
CA LEU A 35 14.39 0.57 6.76
C LEU A 35 15.24 1.83 6.58
N LEU A 36 14.93 2.65 5.57
CA LEU A 36 15.60 3.92 5.37
C LEU A 36 15.33 4.88 6.53
N SER A 37 14.08 5.04 6.95
CA SER A 37 13.72 5.90 8.09
C SER A 37 14.38 5.42 9.38
N LEU A 38 14.37 4.12 9.63
CA LEU A 38 15.02 3.50 10.78
C LEU A 38 16.54 3.73 10.75
N SER A 39 17.20 3.56 9.59
CA SER A 39 18.65 3.75 9.47
C SER A 39 19.06 5.20 9.76
N LEU A 40 18.29 6.17 9.29
CA LEU A 40 18.57 7.60 9.45
C LEU A 40 18.32 8.04 10.90
N TYR A 41 17.21 7.63 11.49
CA TYR A 41 16.88 7.95 12.87
C TYR A 41 17.79 7.22 13.86
N ASN A 42 18.17 5.97 13.58
CA ASN A 42 19.11 5.24 14.42
C ASN A 42 20.49 5.93 14.45
N ARG A 43 21.01 6.31 13.27
CA ARG A 43 22.30 7.02 13.16
C ARG A 43 22.32 8.36 13.88
N ARG A 44 21.20 9.11 13.88
CA ARG A 44 21.15 10.47 14.42
C ARG A 44 20.64 10.56 15.86
N ARG A 45 19.72 9.70 16.28
CA ARG A 45 18.96 9.85 17.54
C ARG A 45 19.09 8.61 18.41
N PHE A 46 18.64 7.45 17.96
CA PHE A 46 18.53 6.28 18.85
C PHE A 46 19.87 5.73 19.32
N ARG A 47 20.95 5.91 18.54
CA ARG A 47 22.31 5.58 19.01
C ARG A 47 22.73 6.38 20.25
N VAL A 48 22.23 7.61 20.40
CA VAL A 48 22.59 8.50 21.51
C VAL A 48 21.57 8.40 22.65
N ASP A 49 20.28 8.41 22.32
CA ASP A 49 19.20 8.36 23.33
C ASP A 49 19.05 6.98 24.00
N GLN A 50 19.31 5.88 23.28
CA GLN A 50 19.14 4.49 23.73
C GLN A 50 17.78 4.16 24.38
N ASP A 51 16.77 4.98 24.13
CA ASP A 51 15.42 4.85 24.69
C ASP A 51 14.58 3.89 23.83
N VAL A 52 14.37 2.69 24.36
CA VAL A 52 13.63 1.59 23.71
C VAL A 52 12.16 1.95 23.49
N LEU A 53 11.55 2.74 24.36
CA LEU A 53 10.13 3.13 24.21
C LEU A 53 9.96 4.07 23.02
N LYS A 54 10.82 5.08 22.90
CA LYS A 54 10.81 5.99 21.73
C LYS A 54 11.10 5.23 20.43
N PHE A 55 12.06 4.31 20.46
CA PHE A 55 12.38 3.48 19.29
C PHE A 55 11.16 2.65 18.85
N THR A 56 10.48 2.02 19.79
CA THR A 56 9.31 1.19 19.51
C THR A 56 8.16 2.02 18.96
N PHE A 57 7.87 3.16 19.60
CA PHE A 57 6.81 4.05 19.14
C PHE A 57 7.10 4.62 17.75
N PHE A 58 8.35 5.01 17.49
CA PHE A 58 8.81 5.41 16.16
C PHE A 58 8.66 4.29 15.14
N GLY A 59 9.02 3.06 15.50
CA GLY A 59 8.89 1.90 14.63
C GLY A 59 7.45 1.67 14.19
N ILE A 60 6.52 1.66 15.15
CA ILE A 60 5.08 1.48 14.87
C ILE A 60 4.55 2.63 14.02
N ALA A 61 4.80 3.88 14.40
CA ALA A 61 4.32 5.02 13.63
C ALA A 61 4.90 5.05 12.21
N SER A 62 6.17 4.68 12.07
CA SER A 62 6.86 4.64 10.79
C SER A 62 6.37 3.51 9.90
N SER A 63 5.97 2.35 10.43
CA SER A 63 5.45 1.26 9.61
C SER A 63 4.12 1.61 8.97
N PHE A 64 3.22 2.28 9.71
CA PHE A 64 1.95 2.78 9.14
C PHE A 64 2.21 3.85 8.08
N SER A 65 3.09 4.80 8.37
CA SER A 65 3.42 5.87 7.42
C SER A 65 4.09 5.33 6.15
N ALA A 66 5.02 4.39 6.27
CA ALA A 66 5.71 3.76 5.16
C ALA A 66 4.73 3.02 4.23
N TYR A 67 3.76 2.31 4.80
CA TYR A 67 2.71 1.64 4.01
C TYR A 67 1.83 2.64 3.27
N SER A 68 1.37 3.70 3.95
CA SER A 68 0.55 4.74 3.33
C SER A 68 1.25 5.42 2.16
N TRP A 69 2.54 5.76 2.31
CA TRP A 69 3.34 6.34 1.23
C TRP A 69 3.59 5.35 0.09
N ALA A 70 3.93 4.10 0.39
CA ALA A 70 4.13 3.09 -0.64
C ALA A 70 2.83 2.82 -1.41
N ASN A 71 1.69 2.74 -0.72
CA ASN A 71 0.40 2.58 -1.38
C ASN A 71 0.08 3.78 -2.27
N PHE A 72 0.31 5.01 -1.80
CA PHE A 72 0.09 6.21 -2.60
C PHE A 72 0.96 6.27 -3.87
N ILE A 73 2.20 5.79 -3.81
CA ILE A 73 3.14 5.83 -4.95
C ILE A 73 2.88 4.70 -5.95
N PHE A 74 2.58 3.49 -5.46
CA PHE A 74 2.49 2.27 -6.29
C PHE A 74 1.06 1.84 -6.63
N SER A 75 0.05 2.50 -6.06
CA SER A 75 -1.36 2.30 -6.38
C SER A 75 -1.93 3.54 -7.09
N SER A 76 -3.10 3.38 -7.69
CA SER A 76 -3.83 4.49 -8.32
C SER A 76 -5.27 4.52 -7.82
N ALA A 77 -5.93 5.68 -7.94
CA ALA A 77 -7.32 5.83 -7.55
C ALA A 77 -8.25 4.85 -8.30
N ASP A 78 -7.96 4.58 -9.58
CA ASP A 78 -8.74 3.66 -10.40
C ASP A 78 -8.60 2.21 -9.92
N VAL A 79 -7.39 1.78 -9.56
CA VAL A 79 -7.13 0.43 -9.03
C VAL A 79 -7.81 0.25 -7.67
N GLU A 80 -7.68 1.23 -6.77
CA GLU A 80 -8.33 1.22 -5.46
C GLU A 80 -9.86 1.16 -5.60
N ALA A 81 -10.44 1.98 -6.48
CA ALA A 81 -11.88 1.98 -6.73
C ALA A 81 -12.35 0.65 -7.33
N ALA A 82 -11.60 0.09 -8.28
CA ALA A 82 -11.92 -1.19 -8.89
C ALA A 82 -11.86 -2.34 -7.87
N VAL A 83 -10.81 -2.41 -7.04
CA VAL A 83 -10.67 -3.43 -5.99
C VAL A 83 -11.83 -3.31 -4.99
N LEU A 84 -12.13 -2.10 -4.52
CA LEU A 84 -13.19 -1.87 -3.54
C LEU A 84 -14.59 -2.17 -4.10
N ASN A 85 -14.82 -1.90 -5.39
CA ASN A 85 -16.06 -2.26 -6.07
C ASN A 85 -16.17 -3.77 -6.27
N ASN A 86 -15.08 -4.43 -6.69
CA ASN A 86 -15.01 -5.87 -6.86
C ASN A 86 -15.24 -6.61 -5.54
N GLU A 87 -14.71 -6.12 -4.41
CA GLU A 87 -14.96 -6.69 -3.08
C GLU A 87 -16.45 -6.58 -2.69
N ARG A 88 -17.09 -5.44 -2.98
CA ARG A 88 -18.52 -5.21 -2.68
C ARG A 88 -19.45 -6.05 -3.54
N GLU A 89 -19.16 -6.19 -4.84
CA GLU A 89 -20.01 -6.91 -5.78
C GLU A 89 -19.68 -8.41 -5.84
N GLY A 90 -18.44 -8.80 -5.57
CA GLY A 90 -17.98 -10.19 -5.51
C GLY A 90 -18.39 -10.94 -4.23
N GLY A 91 -18.64 -10.23 -3.13
CA GLY A 91 -19.22 -10.79 -1.91
C GLY A 91 -20.74 -10.99 -1.94
N ARG A 92 -21.43 -10.63 -3.05
CA ARG A 92 -22.88 -10.77 -3.24
C ARG A 92 -23.28 -11.93 -4.15
N VAL A 93 -22.41 -12.93 -4.29
CA VAL A 93 -22.71 -14.18 -5.01
C VAL A 93 -23.40 -15.17 -4.08
#